data_AF-A0A259NZ47-F1
#
_entry.id   AF-A0A259NZ47-F1
#
_cell.length_a   1.000
_cell.length_b   1.000
_cell.length_c   1.000
_cell.angle_alpha   90.00
_cell.angle_beta   90.00
_cell.angle_gamma   90.00
#
_symmetry.space_group_name_H-M   'P 1'
#
loop_
_entity.id
_entity.type
_entity.pdbx_description
1 polymer ?
#
loop_
_entity_poly.entity_id
_entity_poly.type
_entity_poly.pdbx_seq_one_letter_code
_entity_poly.pdbx_strand_id
1 'polypeptide(L)'
;MTQIVVLPHSEHCPEGAVVEVTPGTSICEALLENDIPIEHACDMVCACTTCHVIVKEGYQSLNPPDENEEDLLDRAWGLSPQSRLSCQAIVAREDLVIEIPKYSINHAKENH
;
A
#
# COMPACT_ATOMS: atom_id res chain seq x y z
N MET A 1 -13.15 -14.92 2.60
CA MET A 1 -12.70 -13.62 2.09
C MET A 1 -11.96 -12.94 3.21
N THR A 2 -10.92 -12.20 2.89
CA THR A 2 -10.08 -11.47 3.85
C THR A 2 -10.50 -10.01 3.82
N GLN A 3 -10.33 -9.28 4.91
CA GLN A 3 -10.63 -7.85 4.97
C GLN A 3 -9.36 -7.00 5.04
N ILE A 4 -9.40 -5.84 4.40
CA ILE A 4 -8.43 -4.77 4.64
C ILE A 4 -9.18 -3.59 5.24
N VAL A 5 -8.80 -3.22 6.45
CA VAL A 5 -9.23 -1.97 7.09
C VAL A 5 -8.24 -0.88 6.69
N VAL A 6 -8.72 0.10 5.94
CA VAL A 6 -7.97 1.29 5.56
C VAL A 6 -8.27 2.37 6.59
N LEU A 7 -7.25 2.79 7.32
CA LEU A 7 -7.39 3.88 8.30
C LEU A 7 -7.72 5.20 7.59
N PRO A 8 -8.44 6.12 8.26
CA PRO A 8 -8.80 7.41 7.68
C PRO A 8 -7.59 8.20 7.14
N HIS A 9 -7.72 8.66 5.89
CA HIS A 9 -6.72 9.46 5.19
C HIS A 9 -7.36 10.65 4.47
N SER A 10 -6.85 11.86 4.69
CA SER A 10 -7.48 13.11 4.22
C SER A 10 -7.71 13.21 2.72
N GLU A 11 -6.87 12.57 1.90
CA GLU A 11 -6.93 12.68 0.43
C GLU A 11 -7.44 11.40 -0.25
N HIS A 12 -7.22 10.25 0.37
CA HIS A 12 -7.42 8.95 -0.27
C HIS A 12 -8.63 8.21 0.30
N CYS A 13 -8.92 8.39 1.59
CA CYS A 13 -10.01 7.68 2.26
C CYS A 13 -10.45 8.45 3.53
N PRO A 14 -11.16 9.59 3.43
CA PRO A 14 -11.35 10.51 4.56
C PRO A 14 -12.04 9.89 5.79
N GLU A 15 -12.93 8.93 5.57
CA GLU A 15 -13.69 8.25 6.63
C GLU A 15 -13.08 6.89 7.03
N GLY A 16 -11.99 6.49 6.37
CA GLY A 16 -11.52 5.10 6.37
C GLY A 16 -12.48 4.19 5.59
N ALA A 17 -12.08 2.93 5.43
CA ALA A 17 -12.89 1.94 4.73
C ALA A 17 -12.57 0.53 5.22
N VAL A 18 -13.51 -0.38 4.99
CA VAL A 18 -13.29 -1.82 5.11
C VAL A 18 -13.60 -2.43 3.75
N VAL A 19 -12.62 -3.08 3.14
CA VAL A 19 -12.75 -3.69 1.82
C VAL A 19 -12.59 -5.20 1.92
N GLU A 20 -13.42 -5.93 1.18
CA GLU A 20 -13.28 -7.38 1.06
C GLU A 20 -12.34 -7.70 -0.11
N VAL A 21 -11.39 -8.60 0.12
CA VAL A 21 -10.37 -8.96 -0.85
C VAL A 21 -10.19 -10.47 -0.92
N THR A 22 -9.88 -10.93 -2.13
CA THR A 22 -9.52 -12.33 -2.37
C THR A 22 -8.04 -12.54 -2.05
N PRO A 23 -7.66 -13.55 -1.23
CA PRO A 23 -6.26 -13.88 -1.02
C PRO A 23 -5.53 -14.11 -2.35
N GLY A 24 -4.35 -13.52 -2.49
CA GLY A 24 -3.56 -13.52 -3.72
C GLY A 24 -3.62 -12.20 -4.52
N THR A 25 -4.53 -11.29 -4.19
CA THR A 25 -4.56 -9.92 -4.75
C THR A 25 -3.56 -9.02 -4.02
N SER A 26 -2.92 -8.08 -4.71
CA SER A 26 -2.08 -7.07 -4.06
C SER A 26 -2.92 -6.06 -3.28
N ILE A 27 -2.35 -5.43 -2.24
CA ILE A 27 -3.04 -4.35 -1.51
C ILE A 27 -3.41 -3.22 -2.48
N CYS A 28 -2.53 -2.86 -3.42
CA CYS A 28 -2.79 -1.78 -4.39
C CYS A 28 -4.02 -2.08 -5.26
N GLU A 29 -4.09 -3.27 -5.86
CA GLU A 29 -5.26 -3.68 -6.67
C GLU A 29 -6.53 -3.68 -5.82
N ALA A 30 -6.48 -4.24 -4.61
CA ALA A 30 -7.63 -4.30 -3.71
C ALA A 30 -8.18 -2.90 -3.37
N LEU A 31 -7.31 -1.91 -3.16
CA LEU A 31 -7.72 -0.53 -2.92
C LEU A 31 -8.39 0.09 -4.16
N LEU A 32 -7.78 -0.09 -5.33
CA LEU A 32 -8.30 0.48 -6.58
C LEU A 32 -9.62 -0.15 -7.02
N GLU A 33 -9.78 -1.47 -6.84
CA GLU A 33 -11.04 -2.18 -7.12
C GLU A 33 -12.20 -1.74 -6.20
N ASN A 34 -11.88 -1.14 -5.06
CA ASN A 34 -12.85 -0.62 -4.09
C ASN A 34 -12.92 0.92 -4.06
N ASP A 35 -12.53 1.58 -5.16
CA ASP A 35 -12.59 3.05 -5.33
C ASP A 35 -11.79 3.84 -4.28
N ILE A 36 -10.75 3.25 -3.70
CA ILE A 36 -9.79 3.93 -2.82
C ILE A 36 -8.56 4.30 -3.65
N PRO A 37 -8.46 5.55 -4.14
CA PRO A 37 -7.37 5.93 -5.02
C PRO A 37 -6.06 5.93 -4.24
N ILE A 38 -5.15 5.02 -4.56
CA ILE A 38 -3.76 5.06 -4.12
C ILE A 38 -2.87 5.37 -5.32
N GLU A 39 -1.82 6.16 -5.13
CA GLU A 39 -0.90 6.46 -6.24
C GLU A 39 -0.10 5.23 -6.65
N HIS A 40 0.14 5.08 -7.95
CA HIS A 40 0.87 3.96 -8.53
C HIS A 40 1.62 4.40 -9.79
N ALA A 41 2.46 5.44 -9.66
CA ALA A 41 3.08 6.15 -10.79
C ALA A 41 3.95 5.27 -11.72
N CYS A 42 4.42 4.12 -11.25
CA CYS A 42 5.17 3.15 -12.06
C CYS A 42 4.30 2.03 -12.63
N ASP A 43 2.98 2.15 -12.61
CA ASP A 43 2.05 1.10 -13.07
C ASP A 43 2.28 -0.25 -12.36
N MET A 44 2.54 -0.19 -11.03
CA MET A 44 2.69 -1.35 -10.15
C MET A 44 3.91 -2.26 -10.41
N VAL A 45 4.93 -1.79 -11.12
CA VAL A 45 6.11 -2.60 -11.50
C VAL A 45 7.31 -2.50 -10.53
N CYS A 46 7.08 -2.14 -9.25
CA CYS A 46 8.14 -1.99 -8.24
C CYS A 46 9.27 -1.03 -8.68
N ALA A 47 8.92 0.19 -9.12
CA ALA A 47 9.89 1.19 -9.58
C ALA A 47 9.66 2.60 -9.01
N CYS A 48 8.79 2.75 -8.01
CA CYS A 48 8.56 4.00 -7.28
C CYS A 48 8.05 3.71 -5.87
N THR A 49 7.89 4.75 -5.05
CA THR A 49 7.38 4.64 -3.66
C THR A 49 5.98 5.23 -3.49
N THR A 50 5.30 5.60 -4.58
CA THR A 50 4.00 6.31 -4.53
C THR A 50 2.87 5.46 -3.93
N CYS A 51 2.99 4.14 -4.03
CA CYS A 51 2.01 3.19 -3.50
C CYS A 51 2.32 2.72 -2.06
N HIS A 52 3.23 3.42 -1.36
CA HIS A 52 3.67 3.06 -0.01
C HIS A 52 2.49 3.03 0.96
N VAL A 53 2.42 1.97 1.76
CA VAL A 53 1.48 1.79 2.87
C VAL A 53 2.23 1.30 4.11
N ILE A 54 1.66 1.55 5.28
CA ILE A 54 2.14 1.00 6.55
C ILE A 54 1.12 -0.01 7.06
N VAL A 55 1.53 -1.25 7.23
CA VAL A 55 0.65 -2.34 7.68
C VAL A 55 0.67 -2.42 9.20
N LYS A 56 -0.36 -1.89 9.85
CA LYS A 56 -0.48 -1.83 11.32
C LYS A 56 -0.80 -3.19 11.94
N GLU A 57 -1.59 -4.01 11.24
CA GLU A 57 -1.97 -5.36 11.67
C GLU A 57 -1.91 -6.33 10.48
N GLY A 58 -1.54 -7.59 10.75
CA GLY A 58 -1.46 -8.65 9.74
C GLY A 58 -0.20 -8.64 8.87
N TYR A 59 0.81 -7.79 9.16
CA TYR A 59 2.06 -7.69 8.38
C TYR A 59 2.75 -9.03 8.13
N GLN A 60 2.81 -9.90 9.15
CA GLN A 60 3.49 -11.20 9.06
C GLN A 60 2.79 -12.21 8.14
N SER A 61 1.54 -11.94 7.76
CA SER A 61 0.78 -12.79 6.86
C SER A 61 1.12 -12.56 5.38
N LEU A 62 1.70 -11.42 5.05
CA LEU A 62 2.07 -11.04 3.69
C LEU A 62 3.28 -11.85 3.19
N ASN A 63 3.47 -11.90 1.88
CA ASN A 63 4.76 -12.30 1.32
C ASN A 63 5.88 -11.40 1.86
N PRO A 64 7.10 -11.92 2.06
CA PRO A 64 8.24 -11.07 2.39
C PRO A 64 8.49 -10.06 1.26
N PRO A 65 8.97 -8.84 1.59
CA PRO A 65 9.48 -7.93 0.58
C PRO A 65 10.70 -8.53 -0.10
N ASP A 66 10.93 -8.18 -1.37
CA ASP A 66 12.18 -8.50 -2.06
C ASP A 66 13.21 -7.38 -1.92
N GLU A 67 14.44 -7.64 -2.36
CA GLU A 67 15.55 -6.66 -2.24
C GLU A 67 15.24 -5.34 -2.95
N ASN A 68 14.52 -5.37 -4.08
CA ASN A 68 14.18 -4.15 -4.82
C ASN A 68 13.12 -3.32 -4.07
N GLU A 69 12.14 -3.98 -3.46
CA GLU A 69 11.14 -3.32 -2.62
C GLU A 69 11.80 -2.64 -1.43
N GLU A 70 12.73 -3.33 -0.75
CA GLU A 70 13.49 -2.78 0.39
C GLU A 70 14.32 -1.55 -0.02
N ASP A 71 15.07 -1.64 -1.13
CA ASP A 71 15.87 -0.54 -1.67
C ASP A 71 15.05 0.71 -2.04
N LEU A 72 13.80 0.51 -2.49
CA LEU A 72 12.88 1.60 -2.79
C LEU A 72 12.28 2.20 -1.51
N LEU A 73 11.90 1.36 -0.55
CA LEU A 73 11.32 1.80 0.72
C LEU A 73 12.28 2.69 1.52
N ASP A 74 13.60 2.49 1.40
CA ASP A 74 14.61 3.40 1.97
C ASP A 74 14.49 4.87 1.49
N ARG A 75 13.82 5.08 0.36
CA ARG A 75 13.56 6.40 -0.22
C ARG A 75 12.13 6.88 0.04
N ALA A 76 11.30 6.10 0.70
CA ALA A 76 9.92 6.46 0.98
C ALA A 76 9.83 7.50 2.11
N TRP A 77 8.83 8.38 2.02
CA TRP A 77 8.54 9.30 3.11
C TRP A 77 7.85 8.55 4.25
N GLY A 78 8.26 8.81 5.50
CA GLY A 78 7.61 8.20 6.66
C GLY A 78 7.82 6.68 6.78
N LEU A 79 8.98 6.18 6.33
CA LEU A 79 9.36 4.78 6.44
C LEU A 79 9.21 4.25 7.89
N SER A 80 8.66 3.05 8.00
CA SER A 80 8.51 2.30 9.24
C SER A 80 8.88 0.82 9.02
N PRO A 81 9.17 0.05 10.10
CA PRO A 81 9.48 -1.38 9.98
C PRO A 81 8.38 -2.25 9.36
N GLN A 82 7.15 -1.74 9.29
CA GLN A 82 5.98 -2.43 8.71
C GLN A 82 5.53 -1.78 7.39
N SER A 83 6.44 -1.03 6.76
CA SER A 83 6.17 -0.42 5.46
C SER A 83 6.24 -1.45 4.35
N ARG A 84 5.35 -1.30 3.38
CA ARG A 84 5.33 -2.09 2.14
C ARG A 84 4.98 -1.20 0.96
N LEU A 85 5.45 -1.58 -0.22
CA LEU A 85 4.87 -1.11 -1.47
C LEU A 85 3.59 -1.91 -1.69
N SER A 86 2.43 -1.24 -1.65
CA SER A 86 1.13 -1.94 -1.71
C SER A 86 0.95 -2.78 -2.98
N CYS A 87 1.65 -2.44 -4.08
CA CYS A 87 1.63 -3.24 -5.30
C CYS A 87 2.40 -4.57 -5.21
N GLN A 88 3.33 -4.70 -4.25
CA GLN A 88 4.12 -5.92 -4.02
C GLN A 88 3.64 -6.71 -2.80
N ALA A 89 2.83 -6.10 -1.93
CA ALA A 89 2.23 -6.73 -0.77
C ALA A 89 0.99 -7.55 -1.17
N ILE A 90 1.14 -8.87 -1.19
CA ILE A 90 0.09 -9.83 -1.55
C ILE A 90 -0.68 -10.25 -0.32
N VAL A 91 -2.01 -10.06 -0.37
CA VAL A 91 -2.90 -10.39 0.74
C VAL A 91 -3.03 -11.90 0.90
N ALA A 92 -2.90 -12.38 2.14
CA ALA A 92 -3.11 -13.78 2.49
C ALA A 92 -4.52 -14.00 3.07
N ARG A 93 -4.64 -14.89 4.06
CA ARG A 93 -5.93 -15.25 4.69
C ARG A 93 -6.22 -14.49 5.98
N GLU A 94 -5.29 -13.67 6.43
CA GLU A 94 -5.42 -12.88 7.66
C GLU A 94 -5.81 -11.45 7.32
N ASP A 95 -6.72 -10.89 8.09
CA ASP A 95 -7.19 -9.53 7.91
C ASP A 95 -6.07 -8.53 8.17
N LEU A 96 -6.10 -7.41 7.45
CA LEU A 96 -5.09 -6.37 7.52
C LEU A 96 -5.67 -5.07 8.04
N VAL A 97 -4.87 -4.31 8.78
CA VAL A 97 -5.12 -2.89 9.04
C VAL A 97 -3.98 -2.11 8.40
N ILE A 98 -4.29 -1.16 7.52
CA ILE A 98 -3.29 -0.38 6.80
C ILE A 98 -3.50 1.13 7.01
N GLU A 99 -2.40 1.86 6.96
CA GLU A 99 -2.36 3.31 6.93
C GLU A 99 -1.71 3.75 5.61
N ILE A 100 -2.35 4.70 4.93
CA ILE A 100 -1.72 5.40 3.81
C ILE A 100 -0.94 6.59 4.40
N PRO A 101 0.38 6.70 4.13
CA PRO A 101 1.18 7.81 4.63
C PRO A 101 0.63 9.16 4.14
N LYS A 102 0.78 10.20 4.97
CA LYS A 102 0.28 11.55 4.67
C LYS A 102 0.89 12.17 3.41
N TYR A 103 2.10 11.75 3.04
CA TYR A 103 2.80 12.27 1.87
C TYR A 103 3.49 11.12 1.14
N SER A 104 3.51 11.18 -0.19
CA SER A 104 4.27 10.32 -1.08
C SER A 104 5.29 11.14 -1.88
N ILE A 105 6.42 10.54 -2.24
CA ILE A 105 7.37 11.15 -3.17
C ILE A 105 6.99 10.73 -4.58
N ASN A 106 6.53 11.67 -5.40
CA ASN A 106 6.06 11.41 -6.75
C ASN A 106 6.77 12.28 -7.80
N HIS A 107 7.90 11.79 -8.30
CA HIS A 107 8.71 12.49 -9.32
C HIS A 107 8.00 12.69 -10.67
N ALA A 108 6.94 11.92 -10.95
CA ALA A 108 6.15 12.10 -12.16
C ALA A 108 5.26 13.35 -12.07
N LYS A 109 4.79 13.72 -10.86
CA LYS A 109 3.98 14.92 -10.63
C LYS A 109 4.81 16.21 -10.53
N GLU A 110 6.09 16.12 -10.17
CA GLU A 110 6.97 17.29 -9.99
C GLU A 110 7.37 17.98 -11.31
N ASN A 111 7.13 17.36 -12.46
CA ASN A 111 7.54 17.87 -13.78
C ASN A 111 6.41 18.53 -14.61
N HIS A 112 5.27 18.87 -13.99
CA HIS A 112 4.15 19.56 -14.65
C HIS A 112 3.76 20.87 -13.96
#